data_AF-T1DA26-F1
#
_entry.id   AF-T1DA26-F1
#
_cell.length_a   1.000
_cell.length_b   1.000
_cell.length_c   1.000
_cell.angle_alpha   90.00
_cell.angle_beta   90.00
_cell.angle_gamma   90.00
#
_symmetry.space_group_name_H-M   'P 1'
#
loop_
_entity.id
_entity.type
_entity.pdbx_description
1 polymer ?
#
loop_
_entity_poly.entity_id
_entity_poly.type
_entity_poly.pdbx_seq_one_letter_code
_entity_poly.pdbx_strand_id
1 'polypeptide(L)'
;AAGLAPANGTFARYRLQEWLNFISTELHKQFSPLFNPASSDALKQAQQERLAERFRQIVAAMGAAPYLMGDQFTVADAYLYTVLTWTGFLGVDLTPFPALKAYMERVEARPAVRATLAAERAAKKAEPRDVIASVAIEAP
;
A
#
# COMPACT_ATOMS: atom_id res chain seq x y z
N ALA A 1 -5.99 21.21 12.70
CA ALA A 1 -5.10 20.27 11.99
C ALA A 1 -5.90 19.02 11.62
N ALA A 2 -5.61 18.36 10.50
CA ALA A 2 -6.43 17.28 9.93
C ALA A 2 -6.41 15.92 10.69
N GLY A 3 -5.70 15.82 11.82
CA GLY A 3 -5.72 14.62 12.67
C GLY A 3 -5.06 13.37 12.08
N LEU A 4 -4.26 13.49 11.02
CA LEU A 4 -3.70 12.35 10.28
C LEU A 4 -2.53 11.63 10.98
N ALA A 5 -2.07 12.18 12.10
CA ALA A 5 -1.02 11.56 12.89
C ALA A 5 -1.14 12.02 14.36
N PRO A 6 -0.89 11.13 15.35
CA PRO A 6 -0.88 11.51 16.75
C PRO A 6 0.13 12.61 17.06
N ALA A 7 -0.06 13.32 18.18
CA ALA A 7 0.84 14.39 18.59
C ALA A 7 2.25 13.87 18.87
N ASN A 8 3.27 14.69 18.57
CA ASN A 8 4.67 14.37 18.87
C ASN A 8 4.87 14.15 20.37
N GLY A 9 5.80 13.26 20.73
CA GLY A 9 6.08 12.89 22.12
C GLY A 9 5.09 11.91 22.77
N THR A 10 4.00 11.55 22.08
CA THR A 10 3.04 10.56 22.60
C THR A 10 3.43 9.13 22.22
N PHE A 11 3.03 8.15 23.04
CA PHE A 11 3.23 6.74 22.69
C PHE A 11 2.50 6.33 21.40
N ALA A 12 1.32 6.90 21.15
CA ALA A 12 0.58 6.67 19.91
C ALA A 12 1.38 7.11 18.67
N ARG A 13 2.25 8.11 18.77
CA ARG A 13 3.14 8.50 17.68
C ARG A 13 4.16 7.41 17.34
N TYR A 14 4.68 6.71 18.34
CA TYR A 14 5.58 5.58 18.13
C TYR A 14 4.86 4.39 17.49
N ARG A 15 3.61 4.11 17.88
CA ARG A 15 2.77 3.09 17.22
C ARG A 15 2.48 3.44 15.76
N LEU A 16 2.25 4.71 15.44
CA LEU A 16 2.14 5.14 14.04
C LEU A 16 3.45 4.89 13.28
N GLN A 17 4.60 5.23 13.88
CA GLN A 17 5.92 5.01 13.25
C GLN A 17 6.23 3.53 13.06
N GLU A 18 5.85 2.67 14.01
CA GLU A 18 5.92 1.22 13.89
C GLU A 18 5.15 0.73 12.66
N TRP A 19 3.91 1.17 12.47
CA TRP A 19 3.15 0.85 11.26
C TRP A 19 3.80 1.36 9.98
N LEU A 20 4.25 2.61 9.95
CA LEU A 20 4.92 3.17 8.78
C LEU A 20 6.19 2.40 8.41
N ASN A 21 6.99 2.01 9.41
CA ASN A 21 8.18 1.21 9.21
C ASN A 21 7.84 -0.20 8.72
N PHE A 22 6.87 -0.87 9.35
CA PHE A 22 6.39 -2.17 8.91
C PHE A 22 5.89 -2.15 7.46
N ILE A 23 5.05 -1.18 7.10
CA ILE A 23 4.55 -1.04 5.72
C ILE A 23 5.73 -0.82 4.76
N SER A 24 6.70 0.02 5.13
CA SER A 24 7.85 0.32 4.29
C SER A 24 8.75 -0.89 4.05
N THR A 25 9.15 -1.60 5.11
CA THR A 25 10.18 -2.64 5.02
C THR A 25 9.63 -4.03 4.81
N GLU A 26 8.50 -4.34 5.45
CA GLU A 26 7.94 -5.69 5.44
C GLU A 26 6.89 -5.90 4.37
N LEU A 27 6.25 -4.82 3.87
CA LEU A 27 5.20 -4.94 2.87
C LEU A 27 5.62 -4.36 1.51
N HIS A 28 5.86 -3.05 1.41
CA HIS A 28 6.19 -2.36 0.16
C HIS A 28 7.37 -3.05 -0.54
N LYS A 29 8.48 -3.30 0.16
CA LYS A 29 9.66 -3.93 -0.43
C LYS A 29 9.39 -5.31 -1.05
N GLN A 30 8.42 -6.08 -0.54
CA GLN A 30 8.09 -7.40 -1.08
C GLN A 30 7.50 -7.33 -2.50
N PHE A 31 6.94 -6.19 -2.88
CA PHE A 31 6.44 -5.96 -4.23
C PHE A 31 7.56 -5.71 -5.25
N SER A 32 8.76 -5.31 -4.83
CA SER A 32 9.83 -4.92 -5.76
C SER A 32 10.18 -6.00 -6.79
N PRO A 33 10.35 -7.29 -6.42
CA PRO A 33 10.56 -8.36 -7.40
C PRO A 33 9.34 -8.63 -8.30
N LEU A 34 8.12 -8.34 -7.83
CA LEU A 34 6.89 -8.53 -8.63
C LEU A 34 6.78 -7.50 -9.76
N PHE A 35 7.27 -6.27 -9.53
CA PHE A 35 7.36 -5.25 -10.57
C PHE A 35 8.51 -5.47 -11.55
N ASN A 36 9.54 -6.23 -11.18
CA ASN A 36 10.72 -6.42 -12.01
C ASN A 36 10.48 -7.57 -13.01
N PRO A 37 10.39 -7.29 -14.33
CA PRO A 37 10.17 -8.33 -15.34
C PRO A 37 11.30 -9.35 -15.40
N ALA A 38 12.52 -9.00 -14.99
CA ALA A 38 13.67 -9.88 -14.95
C ALA A 38 13.71 -10.83 -13.73
N SER A 39 12.79 -10.67 -12.77
CA SER A 39 12.72 -11.59 -11.62
C SER A 39 12.19 -12.96 -12.06
N SER A 40 12.83 -14.02 -11.57
CA SER A 40 12.39 -15.40 -11.83
C SER A 40 11.02 -15.69 -11.23
N ASP A 41 10.31 -16.65 -11.82
CA ASP A 41 8.98 -17.05 -11.34
C ASP A 41 9.05 -17.61 -9.92
N ALA A 42 10.09 -18.38 -9.59
CA ALA A 42 10.32 -18.89 -8.24
C ALA A 42 10.47 -17.74 -7.21
N LEU A 43 11.17 -16.66 -7.57
CA LEU A 43 11.29 -15.50 -6.70
C LEU A 43 9.94 -14.79 -6.54
N LYS A 44 9.20 -14.60 -7.63
CA LYS A 44 7.86 -13.97 -7.58
C LYS A 44 6.90 -14.78 -6.72
N GLN A 45 6.89 -16.11 -6.87
CA GLN A 45 6.08 -16.99 -6.03
C GLN A 45 6.45 -16.87 -4.55
N ALA A 46 7.74 -16.92 -4.21
CA ALA A 46 8.20 -16.76 -2.84
C ALA A 46 7.80 -15.40 -2.23
N GLN A 47 7.76 -14.32 -3.02
CA GLN A 47 7.26 -13.03 -2.54
C GLN A 47 5.75 -13.00 -2.35
N GLN A 48 4.98 -13.66 -3.20
CA GLN A 48 3.52 -13.78 -3.00
C GLN A 48 3.19 -14.54 -1.71
N GLU A 49 3.92 -15.60 -1.41
CA GLU A 49 3.78 -16.34 -0.14
C GLU A 49 4.13 -15.47 1.07
N ARG A 50 5.20 -14.67 0.98
CA ARG A 50 5.58 -13.70 2.02
C ARG A 50 4.53 -12.60 2.20
N LEU A 51 3.97 -12.08 1.10
CA LEU A 51 2.89 -11.10 1.14
C LEU A 51 1.67 -11.67 1.86
N ALA A 52 1.27 -12.91 1.55
CA ALA A 52 0.18 -13.57 2.24
C ALA A 52 0.40 -13.66 3.76
N GLU A 53 1.63 -13.95 4.19
CA GLU A 53 1.99 -13.93 5.61
C GLU A 53 1.86 -12.52 6.23
N ARG A 54 2.35 -11.48 5.54
CA ARG A 54 2.23 -10.10 6.03
C ARG A 54 0.77 -9.63 6.07
N PHE A 55 -0.06 -10.04 5.11
CA PHE A 55 -1.49 -9.79 5.14
C PHE A 55 -2.16 -10.43 6.36
N ARG A 56 -1.80 -11.67 6.73
CA ARG A 56 -2.28 -12.29 7.97
C ARG A 56 -1.91 -11.47 9.20
N GLN A 57 -0.66 -10.99 9.28
CA GLN A 57 -0.20 -10.17 10.39
C GLN A 57 -0.96 -8.85 10.50
N ILE A 58 -1.20 -8.18 9.38
CA ILE A 58 -1.99 -6.93 9.34
C ILE A 58 -3.42 -7.19 9.81
N VAL A 59 -4.07 -8.22 9.29
CA VAL A 59 -5.46 -8.57 9.68
C VAL A 59 -5.53 -8.91 11.17
N ALA A 60 -4.58 -9.69 11.69
CA ALA A 60 -4.53 -10.04 13.11
C ALA A 60 -4.32 -8.81 14.00
N ALA A 61 -3.41 -7.91 13.62
CA ALA A 61 -3.10 -6.71 14.39
C ALA A 61 -4.23 -5.67 14.35
N MET A 62 -4.93 -5.54 13.22
CA MET A 62 -6.08 -4.64 13.08
C MET A 62 -7.31 -5.19 13.83
N GLY A 63 -7.47 -6.51 13.89
CA GLY A 63 -8.63 -7.14 14.52
C GLY A 63 -9.93 -6.64 13.91
N ALA A 64 -10.84 -6.12 14.76
CA ALA A 64 -12.11 -5.53 14.32
C ALA A 64 -12.03 -4.01 14.06
N ALA A 65 -10.86 -3.38 14.24
CA ALA A 65 -10.72 -1.95 14.04
C ALA A 65 -10.93 -1.55 12.57
N PRO A 66 -11.52 -0.38 12.30
CA PRO A 66 -11.71 0.09 10.93
C PRO A 66 -10.42 0.56 10.25
N TYR A 67 -9.40 0.95 11.03
CA TYR A 67 -8.09 1.45 10.56
C TYR A 67 -6.94 0.90 11.41
N LEU A 68 -5.70 1.06 10.94
CA LEU A 68 -4.50 0.51 11.59
C LEU A 68 -4.25 1.05 13.01
N MET A 69 -4.71 2.27 13.28
CA MET A 69 -4.56 2.96 14.56
C MET A 69 -5.87 3.01 15.35
N GLY A 70 -6.79 2.07 15.09
CA GLY A 70 -8.11 2.02 15.73
C GLY A 70 -9.17 2.75 14.91
N ASP A 71 -9.91 3.66 15.52
CA ASP A 71 -11.04 4.36 14.88
C ASP A 71 -10.63 5.54 13.99
N GLN A 72 -9.38 6.00 14.11
CA GLN A 72 -8.89 7.16 13.39
C GLN A 72 -8.06 6.77 12.17
N PHE A 73 -8.44 7.33 11.02
CA PHE A 73 -7.64 7.24 9.80
C PHE A 73 -6.37 8.07 9.95
N THR A 74 -5.22 7.48 9.61
CA THR A 74 -3.91 8.11 9.69
C THR A 74 -3.13 8.03 8.38
N VAL A 75 -1.95 8.63 8.34
CA VAL A 75 -1.02 8.48 7.20
C VAL A 75 -0.57 7.04 6.98
N ALA A 76 -0.59 6.18 8.00
CA ALA A 76 -0.30 4.75 7.81
C ALA A 76 -1.37 4.08 6.94
N ASP A 77 -2.63 4.49 7.08
CA ASP A 77 -3.72 3.93 6.29
C ASP A 77 -3.66 4.36 4.83
N ALA A 78 -3.32 5.63 4.58
CA ALA A 78 -3.06 6.12 3.23
C ALA A 78 -1.93 5.31 2.55
N TYR A 79 -0.86 5.01 3.29
CA TYR A 79 0.26 4.25 2.77
C TYR A 79 -0.11 2.79 2.52
N LEU A 80 -0.72 2.12 3.49
CA LEU A 80 -1.15 0.72 3.35
C LEU A 80 -2.14 0.56 2.19
N TYR A 81 -3.16 1.42 2.10
CA TYR A 81 -4.11 1.38 0.99
C TYR A 81 -3.41 1.47 -0.36
N THR A 82 -2.50 2.45 -0.52
CA THR A 82 -1.75 2.63 -1.77
C THR A 82 -1.00 1.36 -2.15
N VAL A 83 -0.28 0.74 -1.21
CA VAL A 83 0.45 -0.51 -1.44
C VAL A 83 -0.50 -1.67 -1.76
N LEU A 84 -1.64 -1.77 -1.07
CA LEU A 84 -2.63 -2.82 -1.32
C LEU A 84 -3.28 -2.71 -2.70
N THR A 85 -3.43 -1.51 -3.27
CA THR A 85 -3.93 -1.36 -4.65
C THR A 85 -3.05 -2.08 -5.67
N TRP A 86 -1.80 -2.38 -5.31
CA TRP A 86 -0.86 -3.05 -6.21
C TRP A 86 -1.16 -4.51 -6.44
N THR A 87 -1.88 -5.12 -5.51
CA THR A 87 -2.30 -6.52 -5.62
C THR A 87 -3.14 -6.75 -6.89
N GLY A 88 -4.01 -5.80 -7.23
CA GLY A 88 -4.89 -5.90 -8.40
C GLY A 88 -4.14 -5.93 -9.74
N PHE A 89 -3.10 -5.11 -9.92
CA PHE A 89 -2.36 -5.11 -11.19
C PHE A 89 -1.24 -6.16 -11.26
N LEU A 90 -0.80 -6.71 -10.11
CA LEU A 90 0.20 -7.79 -10.05
C LEU A 90 -0.42 -9.19 -9.93
N GLY A 91 -1.75 -9.28 -9.91
CA GLY A 91 -2.46 -10.56 -9.77
C GLY A 91 -2.25 -11.24 -8.42
N VAL A 92 -1.97 -10.49 -7.36
CA VAL A 92 -1.87 -11.04 -6.00
C VAL A 92 -3.27 -11.21 -5.43
N ASP A 93 -3.64 -12.45 -5.06
CA ASP A 93 -4.99 -12.75 -4.61
C ASP A 93 -5.25 -12.29 -3.16
N LEU A 94 -6.23 -11.40 -3.01
CA LEU A 94 -6.73 -10.94 -1.71
C LEU A 94 -7.99 -11.70 -1.24
N THR A 95 -8.50 -12.66 -1.99
CA THR A 95 -9.69 -13.44 -1.64
C THR A 95 -9.63 -14.13 -0.28
N PRO A 96 -8.47 -14.66 0.17
CA PRO A 96 -8.34 -15.19 1.53
C PRO A 96 -8.43 -14.13 2.64
N PHE A 97 -8.41 -12.83 2.30
CA PHE A 97 -8.32 -11.71 3.23
C PHE A 97 -9.52 -10.75 3.11
N PRO A 98 -10.76 -11.19 3.43
CA PRO A 98 -11.95 -10.35 3.31
C PRO A 98 -11.88 -9.09 4.18
N ALA A 99 -11.19 -9.14 5.33
CA ALA A 99 -10.95 -7.98 6.17
C ALA A 99 -10.12 -6.90 5.46
N LEU A 100 -9.13 -7.28 4.65
CA LEU A 100 -8.36 -6.33 3.84
C LEU A 100 -9.20 -5.74 2.70
N LYS A 101 -10.05 -6.54 2.05
CA LYS A 101 -10.98 -6.02 1.04
C LYS A 101 -11.93 -4.97 1.64
N ALA A 102 -12.55 -5.28 2.77
CA ALA A 102 -13.43 -4.35 3.48
C ALA A 102 -12.69 -3.08 3.97
N TYR A 103 -11.43 -3.24 4.40
CA TYR A 103 -10.56 -2.10 4.73
C TYR A 103 -10.29 -1.22 3.50
N MET A 104 -9.91 -1.81 2.36
CA MET A 104 -9.66 -1.08 1.13
C MET A 104 -10.89 -0.33 0.64
N GLU A 105 -12.06 -0.97 0.64
CA GLU A 105 -13.34 -0.34 0.27
C GLU A 105 -13.65 0.88 1.16
N ARG A 106 -13.39 0.76 2.47
CA ARG A 106 -13.58 1.86 3.43
C ARG A 106 -12.64 3.03 3.16
N VAL A 107 -11.37 2.76 2.90
CA VAL A 107 -10.39 3.81 2.58
C VAL A 107 -10.70 4.46 1.23
N GLU A 108 -11.07 3.67 0.22
CA GLU A 108 -11.44 4.15 -1.11
C GLU A 108 -12.72 5.00 -1.11
N ALA A 109 -13.66 4.72 -0.20
CA ALA A 109 -14.88 5.53 -0.05
C ALA A 109 -14.61 6.97 0.42
N ARG A 110 -13.41 7.27 0.93
CA ARG A 110 -13.06 8.62 1.42
C ARG A 110 -13.01 9.60 0.23
N PRO A 111 -13.66 10.78 0.31
CA PRO A 111 -13.70 11.75 -0.80
C PRO A 111 -12.32 12.14 -1.33
N ALA A 112 -11.34 12.34 -0.44
CA ALA A 112 -9.97 12.67 -0.83
C ALA A 112 -9.31 11.55 -1.65
N VAL A 113 -9.54 10.29 -1.29
CA VAL A 113 -8.98 9.15 -2.02
C VAL A 113 -9.63 9.04 -3.40
N ARG A 114 -10.95 9.16 -3.50
CA ARG A 114 -11.66 9.17 -4.80
C ARG A 114 -11.20 10.30 -5.71
N ALA A 115 -11.00 11.50 -5.16
CA ALA A 115 -10.49 12.65 -5.89
C ALA A 115 -9.08 12.39 -6.42
N THR A 116 -8.17 11.84 -5.59
CA THR A 116 -6.82 11.45 -6.01
C THR A 116 -6.86 10.40 -7.12
N LEU A 117 -7.64 9.33 -6.97
CA LEU A 117 -7.76 8.29 -8.00
C LEU A 117 -8.32 8.83 -9.32
N ALA A 118 -9.26 9.78 -9.27
CA ALA A 118 -9.76 10.46 -10.46
C ALA A 118 -8.66 11.30 -11.13
N ALA A 119 -7.88 12.06 -10.35
CA ALA A 119 -6.78 12.86 -10.84
C ALA A 119 -5.66 12.00 -11.46
N GLU A 120 -5.26 10.90 -10.80
CA GLU A 120 -4.24 9.98 -11.32
C GLU A 120 -4.68 9.32 -12.63
N ARG A 121 -5.96 8.92 -12.73
CA ARG A 121 -6.52 8.38 -13.99
C ARG A 121 -6.50 9.42 -15.10
N ALA A 122 -6.82 10.68 -14.79
CA ALA A 122 -6.76 11.77 -15.75
C ALA A 122 -5.31 12.05 -16.21
N ALA A 123 -4.35 12.06 -15.29
CA ALA A 123 -2.93 12.24 -15.61
C ALA A 123 -2.39 11.11 -16.50
N LYS A 124 -2.68 9.84 -16.19
CA LYS A 124 -2.28 8.69 -17.02
C LYS A 124 -2.87 8.72 -18.44
N LYS A 125 -4.03 9.35 -18.62
CA LYS A 125 -4.64 9.55 -19.95
C LYS A 125 -3.99 10.69 -20.73
N ALA A 126 -3.42 11.67 -20.01
CA ALA A 126 -2.80 12.86 -20.59
C ALA A 126 -1.35 12.67 -21.02
N GLU A 127 -0.66 11.61 -20.56
CA GLU A 127 0.69 11.25 -21.00
C GLU A 127 0.65 10.23 -22.17
N PRO A 128 1.03 10.61 -23.41
CA PRO A 128 1.32 9.63 -24.44
C PRO A 128 2.52 8.78 -24.01
N ARG A 129 2.43 7.46 -24.21
CA ARG A 129 3.33 6.39 -23.72
C ARG A 129 4.84 6.52 -24.08
N ASP A 130 5.25 7.56 -24.81
CA ASP A 130 6.60 7.69 -25.38
C ASP A 130 7.62 8.38 -24.45
N VAL A 131 7.21 8.94 -23.31
CA VAL A 131 8.11 9.73 -22.44
C VAL A 131 8.91 8.87 -21.43
N ILE A 132 8.47 7.64 -21.13
CA ILE A 132 9.13 6.79 -20.12
C ILE A 132 10.45 6.18 -20.66
N ALA A 133 10.67 6.18 -21.98
CA ALA A 133 11.92 5.68 -22.58
C ALA A 133 13.13 6.63 -22.39
N SER A 134 12.93 7.90 -22.02
CA SER A 134 14.02 8.90 -22.00
C SER A 134 14.69 9.12 -20.64
N VAL A 135 14.30 8.42 -19.58
CA VAL A 135 14.85 8.63 -18.22
C VAL A 135 15.82 7.51 -17.79
N ALA A 136 16.10 6.53 -18.66
CA ALA A 136 17.00 5.42 -18.38
C ALA A 136 18.33 5.48 -19.16
N ILE A 137 18.91 6.66 -19.37
CA ILE A 137 20.33 6.80 -19.73
C ILE A 137 20.84 8.09 -19.08
N GLU A 138 21.40 8.00 -17.88
CA GLU A 138 22.56 8.79 -17.42
C GLU A 138 22.87 8.45 -15.96
N ALA A 139 23.78 7.50 -15.78
CA ALA A 139 24.69 7.48 -14.64
C ALA A 139 26.10 7.21 -15.20
N PRO A 140 27.13 7.91 -14.70
CA PRO A 140 28.46 7.99 -15.31
C PRO A 140 29.24 6.67 -15.28
#